data_AF-A0A661NRZ5-F1
#
_entry.id   AF-A0A661NRZ5-F1
#
_cell.length_a   1.000
_cell.length_b   1.000
_cell.length_c   1.000
_cell.angle_alpha   90.00
_cell.angle_beta   90.00
_cell.angle_gamma   90.00
#
_symmetry.space_group_name_H-M   'P 1'
#
loop_
_entity.id
_entity.type
_entity.pdbx_description
1 polymer ?
#
loop_
_entity_poly.entity_id
_entity_poly.type
_entity_poly.pdbx_seq_one_letter_code
_entity_poly.pdbx_strand_id
1 'polypeptide(L)'
;AEGKSPRQVMERNLAQIFPAASFTEAVASDVERLQRPLRLRALLDIDALARSTAGPGLEFAALGHPTSYRKLFAPFSRRETDLLLGPPWQVRWQVCYRPPAGFRAERLPAGGRAGDRHISAGLRFRRQEAGGLCAEATVTMSGSRVAADSYRRFRQALAAVDRLLATPVVLRAPGPGAGS
;
A
#
# COMPACT_ATOMS: atom_id res chain seq x y z
N ALA A 1 26.53 -0.37 24.46
CA ALA A 1 25.14 -0.15 24.01
C ALA A 1 24.89 -1.09 22.85
N GLU A 2 24.17 -2.18 23.05
CA GLU A 2 23.81 -3.10 21.97
C GLU A 2 22.90 -2.36 20.98
N GLY A 3 23.45 -2.03 19.82
CA GLY A 3 22.68 -1.45 18.71
C GLY A 3 21.65 -2.48 18.24
N LYS A 4 20.40 -2.05 18.05
CA LYS A 4 19.35 -2.89 17.48
C LYS A 4 19.83 -3.44 16.14
N SER A 5 19.67 -4.74 15.92
CA SER A 5 20.09 -5.35 14.67
C SER A 5 19.31 -4.73 13.49
N PRO A 6 19.89 -4.64 12.28
CA PRO A 6 19.18 -4.13 11.10
C PRO A 6 17.84 -4.84 10.86
N ARG A 7 17.77 -6.12 11.21
CA ARG A 7 16.54 -6.93 11.20
C ARG A 7 15.48 -6.39 12.16
N GLN A 8 15.83 -6.09 13.41
CA GLN A 8 14.89 -5.54 14.40
C GLN A 8 14.36 -4.15 14.00
N VAL A 9 15.19 -3.31 13.40
CA VAL A 9 14.76 -2.00 12.87
C VAL A 9 13.78 -2.20 11.70
N MET A 10 14.07 -3.14 10.82
CA MET A 10 13.21 -3.48 9.68
C MET A 10 11.87 -4.06 10.12
N GLU A 11 11.86 -5.07 10.99
CA GLU A 11 10.63 -5.68 11.53
C GLU A 11 9.76 -4.62 12.20
N ARG A 12 10.36 -3.71 12.98
CA ARG A 12 9.64 -2.58 13.59
C ARG A 12 9.00 -1.66 12.54
N ASN A 13 9.72 -1.30 11.49
CA ASN A 13 9.21 -0.42 10.44
C ASN A 13 8.10 -1.10 9.63
N LEU A 14 8.25 -2.39 9.32
CA LEU A 14 7.23 -3.16 8.62
C LEU A 14 5.98 -3.39 9.48
N ALA A 15 6.13 -3.58 10.80
CA ALA A 15 5.00 -3.70 11.72
C ALA A 15 4.15 -2.42 11.81
N GLN A 16 4.72 -1.25 11.48
CA GLN A 16 3.96 -0.01 11.34
C GLN A 16 3.13 0.04 10.06
N ILE A 17 3.54 -0.70 9.03
CA ILE A 17 2.86 -0.76 7.72
C ILE A 17 1.82 -1.88 7.74
N PHE A 18 2.16 -3.05 8.29
CA PHE A 18 1.29 -4.21 8.42
C PHE A 18 0.99 -4.45 9.91
N PRO A 19 -0.01 -3.74 10.47
CA PRO A 19 -0.41 -3.96 11.85
C PRO A 19 -0.92 -5.39 12.02
N ALA A 20 -0.56 -6.03 13.15
CA ALA A 20 -0.84 -7.43 13.46
C ALA A 20 -0.18 -8.48 12.54
N ALA A 21 0.86 -8.09 11.78
CA ALA A 21 1.67 -9.06 11.06
C ALA A 21 2.67 -9.76 11.98
N SER A 22 2.76 -11.08 11.87
CA SER A 22 3.87 -11.88 12.41
C SER A 22 4.91 -12.10 11.31
N PHE A 23 6.18 -11.87 11.61
CA PHE A 23 7.27 -11.96 10.64
C PHE A 23 7.91 -13.34 10.68
N THR A 24 7.83 -14.08 9.59
CA THR A 24 8.52 -15.39 9.47
C THR A 24 9.92 -15.21 8.87
N GLU A 25 10.08 -14.26 7.94
CA GLU A 25 11.36 -13.98 7.29
C GLU A 25 11.46 -12.50 6.91
N ALA A 26 12.65 -11.90 7.03
CA ALA A 26 12.91 -10.55 6.53
C ALA A 26 14.38 -10.41 6.10
N VAL A 27 14.60 -10.03 4.84
CA VAL A 27 15.91 -9.88 4.21
C VAL A 27 16.02 -8.50 3.57
N ALA A 28 17.07 -7.76 3.96
CA ALA A 28 17.47 -6.52 3.30
C ALA A 28 18.68 -6.80 2.40
N SER A 29 18.62 -6.40 1.13
CA SER A 29 19.74 -6.53 0.20
C SER A 29 20.28 -5.17 -0.22
N ASP A 30 21.53 -5.15 -0.66
CA ASP A 30 22.23 -3.94 -1.13
C ASP A 30 22.40 -2.83 -0.08
N VAL A 31 22.38 -3.17 1.21
CA VAL A 31 22.48 -2.21 2.34
C VAL A 31 23.76 -1.36 2.27
N GLU A 32 24.87 -1.95 1.82
CA GLU A 32 26.18 -1.27 1.70
C GLU A 32 26.31 -0.45 0.40
N ARG A 33 25.37 -0.60 -0.54
CA ARG A 33 25.44 0.02 -1.88
C ARG A 33 24.54 1.24 -1.94
N LEU A 34 24.99 2.33 -1.33
CA LEU A 34 24.25 3.60 -1.19
C LEU A 34 23.74 4.21 -2.52
N GLN A 35 24.36 3.87 -3.65
CA GLN A 35 23.97 4.35 -4.98
C GLN A 35 22.82 3.56 -5.63
N ARG A 36 22.31 2.50 -4.97
CA ARG A 36 21.21 1.67 -5.48
C ARG A 36 20.00 1.76 -4.54
N PRO A 37 18.77 1.61 -5.06
CA PRO A 37 17.60 1.52 -4.19
C PRO A 37 17.72 0.34 -3.23
N LEU A 38 17.52 0.60 -1.94
CA LEU A 38 17.39 -0.44 -0.92
C LEU A 38 16.25 -1.39 -1.31
N ARG A 39 16.52 -2.70 -1.30
CA ARG A 39 15.52 -3.73 -1.56
C ARG A 39 15.22 -4.49 -0.28
N LEU A 40 13.93 -4.60 0.02
CA LEU A 40 13.42 -5.30 1.19
C LEU A 40 12.51 -6.44 0.72
N ARG A 41 12.74 -7.65 1.24
CA ARG A 41 11.87 -8.81 1.06
C ARG A 41 11.47 -9.33 2.43
N ALA A 42 10.18 -9.55 2.66
CA ALA A 42 9.66 -10.12 3.90
C ALA A 42 8.57 -11.14 3.62
N LEU A 43 8.47 -12.15 4.50
CA LEU A 43 7.34 -13.07 4.60
C LEU A 43 6.58 -12.74 5.90
N LEU A 44 5.27 -12.55 5.74
CA LEU A 44 4.37 -12.06 6.77
C LEU A 44 3.21 -13.03 6.89
N ASP A 45 2.85 -13.37 8.13
CA ASP A 45 1.53 -13.89 8.46
C ASP A 45 0.69 -12.71 8.96
N ILE A 46 -0.51 -12.53 8.41
CA ILE A 46 -1.37 -11.37 8.71
C ILE A 46 -2.76 -11.90 9.03
N ASP A 47 -3.08 -11.91 10.32
CA ASP A 47 -4.41 -12.23 10.78
C ASP A 47 -5.43 -11.24 10.18
N ALA A 48 -6.52 -11.78 9.64
CA ALA A 48 -7.59 -11.00 9.03
C ALA A 48 -7.18 -10.08 7.86
N LEU A 49 -6.15 -10.46 7.08
CA LEU A 49 -5.77 -9.76 5.83
C LEU A 49 -6.97 -9.52 4.90
N ALA A 50 -7.89 -10.49 4.86
CA ALA A 50 -9.11 -10.42 4.10
C ALA A 50 -10.33 -10.62 5.00
N ARG A 51 -11.44 -10.00 4.62
CA ARG A 51 -12.74 -10.16 5.26
C ARG A 51 -13.69 -10.91 4.32
N SER A 52 -14.57 -11.72 4.87
CA SER A 52 -15.62 -12.36 4.07
C SER A 52 -16.57 -11.32 3.50
N THR A 53 -16.96 -11.50 2.24
CA THR A 53 -18.03 -10.68 1.62
C THR A 53 -19.41 -11.18 2.07
N ALA A 54 -20.49 -10.45 1.71
CA ALA A 54 -21.86 -10.92 1.94
C ALA A 54 -22.21 -12.23 1.18
N GLY A 55 -21.40 -12.63 0.20
CA GLY A 55 -21.47 -13.93 -0.48
C GLY A 55 -20.18 -14.73 -0.31
N PRO A 56 -20.01 -15.86 -1.04
CA PRO A 56 -18.83 -16.70 -0.94
C PRO A 56 -17.63 -16.01 -1.62
N GLY A 57 -16.92 -15.19 -0.86
CA GLY A 57 -15.82 -14.38 -1.35
C GLY A 57 -15.02 -13.69 -0.25
N LEU A 58 -13.85 -13.20 -0.62
CA LEU A 58 -12.90 -12.50 0.25
C LEU A 58 -12.65 -11.10 -0.30
N GLU A 59 -12.62 -10.10 0.57
CA GLU A 59 -12.27 -8.72 0.26
C GLU A 59 -11.05 -8.27 1.06
N PHE A 60 -10.09 -7.63 0.40
CA PHE A 60 -8.90 -7.06 1.04
C PHE A 60 -8.42 -5.78 0.34
N ALA A 61 -7.56 -5.01 1.01
CA ALA A 61 -6.94 -3.82 0.44
C ALA A 61 -5.91 -4.20 -0.63
N ALA A 62 -5.89 -3.52 -1.78
CA ALA A 62 -5.02 -3.83 -2.92
C ALA A 62 -3.51 -3.89 -2.61
N LEU A 63 -3.05 -3.13 -1.61
CA LEU A 63 -1.63 -3.12 -1.19
C LEU A 63 -1.38 -3.94 0.09
N GLY A 64 -2.39 -4.66 0.58
CA GLY A 64 -2.29 -5.52 1.77
C GLY A 64 -2.30 -4.77 3.08
N HIS A 65 -2.35 -3.44 3.03
CA HIS A 65 -2.46 -2.57 4.20
C HIS A 65 -3.22 -1.29 3.87
N PRO A 66 -3.82 -0.62 4.86
CA PRO A 66 -4.36 0.71 4.66
C PRO A 66 -3.23 1.74 4.47
N THR A 67 -3.43 2.69 3.57
CA THR A 67 -2.61 3.91 3.47
C THR A 67 -3.42 5.11 3.94
N SER A 68 -2.79 6.04 4.67
CA SER A 68 -3.46 7.25 5.15
C SER A 68 -2.54 8.46 5.09
N TYR A 69 -2.11 8.82 3.88
CA TYR A 69 -1.27 9.98 3.60
C TYR A 69 -1.87 11.28 4.10
N ARG A 70 -3.20 11.42 4.09
CA ARG A 70 -3.87 12.58 4.69
C ARG A 70 -3.57 12.71 6.17
N LYS A 71 -3.62 11.62 6.94
CA LYS A 71 -3.32 11.63 8.38
C LYS A 71 -1.84 11.95 8.64
N LEU A 72 -0.95 11.48 7.77
CA LEU A 72 0.50 11.70 7.89
C LEU A 72 0.91 13.14 7.57
N PHE A 73 0.40 13.70 6.47
CA PHE A 73 0.88 14.99 5.95
C PHE A 73 -0.08 16.16 6.19
N ALA A 74 -1.37 15.92 6.38
CA ALA A 74 -2.39 16.96 6.56
C ALA A 74 -3.45 16.60 7.63
N PRO A 75 -3.03 16.35 8.89
CA PRO A 75 -3.94 15.94 9.95
C PRO A 75 -4.95 17.04 10.32
N PHE A 76 -4.56 18.31 10.22
CA PHE A 76 -5.39 19.45 10.57
C PHE A 76 -6.41 19.77 9.45
N SER A 77 -7.55 20.34 9.83
CA SER A 77 -8.58 20.77 8.88
C SER A 77 -8.21 22.06 8.14
N ARG A 78 -7.42 22.92 8.79
CA ARG A 78 -6.91 24.20 8.28
C ARG A 78 -5.50 24.47 8.80
N ARG A 79 -4.79 25.40 8.15
CA ARG A 79 -3.51 25.95 8.61
C ARG A 79 -3.46 27.45 8.30
N GLU A 80 -2.81 28.20 9.18
CA GLU A 80 -2.52 29.63 8.99
C GLU A 80 -1.12 29.87 8.42
N THR A 81 -0.25 28.87 8.55
CA THR A 81 1.11 28.89 8.03
C THR A 81 1.34 27.75 7.05
N ASP A 82 2.32 27.95 6.18
CA ASP A 82 2.72 26.97 5.20
C ASP A 82 3.10 25.62 5.83
N LEU A 83 2.86 24.56 5.09
CA LEU A 83 3.26 23.22 5.44
C LEU A 83 4.59 22.89 4.76
N LEU A 84 5.54 22.37 5.53
CA LEU A 84 6.80 21.82 5.02
C LEU A 84 6.69 20.29 4.96
N LEU A 85 6.98 19.71 3.80
CA LEU A 85 6.80 18.27 3.49
C LEU A 85 8.11 17.46 3.50
N GLY A 86 9.24 18.14 3.68
CA GLY A 86 10.58 17.54 3.54
C GLY A 86 11.02 17.42 2.08
N PRO A 87 12.12 16.70 1.81
CA PRO A 87 12.60 16.49 0.44
C PRO A 87 11.59 15.70 -0.41
N PRO A 88 11.50 15.96 -1.73
CA PRO A 88 10.71 15.15 -2.65
C PRO A 88 11.12 13.67 -2.59
N TRP A 89 10.15 12.78 -2.71
CA TRP A 89 10.39 11.34 -2.67
C TRP A 89 9.40 10.58 -3.56
N GLN A 90 9.78 9.35 -3.91
CA GLN A 90 8.95 8.42 -4.64
C GLN A 90 9.05 7.03 -4.01
N VAL A 91 7.90 6.36 -3.86
CA VAL A 91 7.83 4.95 -3.46
C VAL A 91 7.10 4.14 -4.51
N ARG A 92 7.55 2.91 -4.73
CA ARG A 92 6.90 1.93 -5.60
C ARG A 92 6.58 0.69 -4.79
N TRP A 93 5.33 0.25 -4.88
CA TRP A 93 4.81 -0.95 -4.26
C TRP A 93 4.47 -1.97 -5.32
N GLN A 94 4.81 -3.23 -5.08
CA GLN A 94 4.36 -4.36 -5.87
C GLN A 94 3.92 -5.46 -4.91
N VAL A 95 2.62 -5.76 -4.92
CA VAL A 95 2.01 -6.74 -4.01
C VAL A 95 1.29 -7.78 -4.86
N CYS A 96 1.69 -9.04 -4.73
CA CYS A 96 1.13 -10.14 -5.51
C CYS A 96 0.43 -11.13 -4.58
N TYR A 97 -0.81 -11.46 -4.95
CA TYR A 97 -1.68 -12.35 -4.19
C TYR A 97 -1.81 -13.69 -4.91
N ARG A 98 -1.62 -14.76 -4.13
CA ARG A 98 -1.93 -16.12 -4.51
C ARG A 98 -3.17 -16.55 -3.74
N PRO A 99 -4.33 -16.67 -4.40
CA PRO A 99 -5.57 -17.01 -3.73
C PRO A 99 -5.53 -18.48 -3.25
N PRO A 100 -6.32 -18.83 -2.21
CA PRO A 100 -6.56 -20.23 -1.87
C PRO A 100 -7.13 -21.00 -3.06
N ALA A 101 -6.99 -22.33 -3.07
CA ALA A 101 -7.47 -23.17 -4.16
C ALA A 101 -8.95 -22.90 -4.48
N GLY A 102 -9.26 -22.74 -5.77
CA GLY A 102 -10.60 -22.46 -6.26
C GLY A 102 -11.04 -20.98 -6.18
N PHE A 103 -10.37 -20.15 -5.38
CA PHE A 103 -10.66 -18.72 -5.36
C PHE A 103 -10.06 -18.02 -6.58
N ARG A 104 -10.78 -17.04 -7.13
CA ARG A 104 -10.30 -16.24 -8.26
C ARG A 104 -10.78 -14.80 -8.19
N ALA A 105 -9.96 -13.88 -8.67
CA ALA A 105 -10.41 -12.52 -8.93
C ALA A 105 -11.41 -12.53 -10.09
N GLU A 106 -12.70 -12.34 -9.76
CA GLU A 106 -13.78 -12.27 -10.75
C GLU A 106 -13.49 -11.14 -11.75
N ARG A 107 -13.15 -9.97 -11.22
CA ARG A 107 -12.71 -8.80 -11.98
C ARG A 107 -11.57 -8.12 -11.26
N LEU A 108 -10.58 -7.63 -12.02
CA LEU A 108 -9.59 -6.73 -11.44
C LEU A 108 -10.24 -5.36 -11.22
N PRO A 109 -10.00 -4.71 -10.08
CA PRO A 109 -10.46 -3.34 -9.88
C PRO A 109 -9.90 -2.43 -10.96
N ALA A 110 -10.65 -1.37 -11.29
CA ALA A 110 -10.12 -0.33 -12.14
C ALA A 110 -8.93 0.33 -11.41
N GLY A 111 -7.74 0.21 -11.99
CA GLY A 111 -6.60 1.03 -11.61
C GLY A 111 -6.87 2.51 -11.96
N GLY A 112 -5.93 3.38 -11.64
CA GLY A 112 -6.12 4.80 -11.92
C GLY A 112 -4.96 5.68 -11.50
N ARG A 113 -5.22 6.98 -11.55
CA ARG A 113 -4.32 8.01 -11.05
C ARG A 113 -5.11 9.00 -10.20
N ALA A 114 -4.47 9.52 -9.16
CA ALA A 114 -5.04 10.54 -8.29
C ALA A 114 -3.93 11.48 -7.79
N GLY A 115 -4.31 12.70 -7.41
CA GLY A 115 -3.39 13.67 -6.82
C GLY A 115 -3.41 15.04 -7.49
N ASP A 116 -2.36 15.82 -7.23
CA ASP A 116 -2.11 17.16 -7.74
C ASP A 116 -0.60 17.37 -8.01
N ARG A 117 -0.17 18.64 -8.05
CA ARG A 117 1.24 19.01 -8.25
C ARG A 117 2.16 18.66 -7.08
N HIS A 118 1.62 18.46 -5.88
CA HIS A 118 2.40 18.19 -4.67
C HIS A 118 2.50 16.69 -4.40
N ILE A 119 1.41 15.95 -4.62
CA ILE A 119 1.38 14.48 -4.48
C ILE A 119 0.67 13.85 -5.67
N SER A 120 1.22 12.77 -6.21
CA SER A 120 0.54 11.95 -7.21
C SER A 120 0.65 10.46 -6.87
N ALA A 121 -0.38 9.71 -7.22
CA ALA A 121 -0.39 8.26 -7.12
C ALA A 121 -0.91 7.63 -8.41
N GLY A 122 -0.33 6.49 -8.77
CA GLY A 122 -0.83 5.60 -9.80
C GLY A 122 -1.01 4.20 -9.24
N LEU A 123 -2.11 3.53 -9.58
CA LEU A 123 -2.40 2.15 -9.20
C LEU A 123 -2.75 1.34 -10.45
N ARG A 124 -2.14 0.16 -10.59
CA ARG A 124 -2.39 -0.78 -11.68
C ARG A 124 -2.56 -2.18 -11.13
N PHE A 125 -3.35 -2.97 -11.82
CA PHE A 125 -3.55 -4.38 -11.52
C PHE A 125 -3.18 -5.23 -12.73
N ARG A 126 -2.59 -6.39 -12.47
CA ARG A 126 -2.31 -7.43 -13.48
C ARG A 126 -2.82 -8.76 -12.98
N ARG A 127 -3.38 -9.59 -13.86
CA ARG A 127 -3.70 -10.97 -13.51
C ARG A 127 -2.40 -11.76 -13.36
N GLN A 128 -2.43 -12.78 -12.52
CA GLN A 128 -1.42 -13.81 -12.41
C GLN A 128 -2.07 -15.16 -12.75
N GLU A 129 -1.22 -16.17 -12.92
CA GLU A 129 -1.67 -17.55 -13.08
C GLU A 129 -2.48 -18.02 -11.86
N ALA A 130 -3.24 -19.10 -12.03
CA ALA A 130 -4.07 -19.71 -10.98
C ALA A 130 -5.04 -18.75 -10.27
N GLY A 131 -5.54 -17.73 -10.99
CA GLY A 131 -6.55 -16.80 -10.46
C GLY A 131 -6.01 -15.69 -9.56
N GLY A 132 -4.68 -15.59 -9.42
CA GLY A 132 -4.02 -14.53 -8.66
C GLY A 132 -3.98 -13.19 -9.35
N LEU A 133 -3.41 -12.20 -8.66
CA LEU A 133 -3.22 -10.85 -9.17
C LEU A 133 -2.02 -10.16 -8.53
N CYS A 134 -1.45 -9.18 -9.24
CA CYS A 134 -0.50 -8.24 -8.68
C CYS A 134 -1.06 -6.83 -8.76
N ALA A 135 -0.97 -6.10 -7.64
CA ALA A 135 -1.21 -4.67 -7.57
C ALA A 135 0.14 -3.93 -7.57
N GLU A 136 0.25 -2.91 -8.39
CA GLU A 136 1.41 -2.05 -8.48
C GLU A 136 0.98 -0.61 -8.20
N ALA A 137 1.57 0.01 -7.18
CA ALA A 137 1.36 1.41 -6.88
C ALA A 137 2.65 2.21 -6.98
N THR A 138 2.54 3.45 -7.44
CA THR A 138 3.62 4.44 -7.36
C THR A 138 3.04 5.68 -6.71
N VAL A 139 3.68 6.16 -5.64
CA VAL A 139 3.32 7.42 -4.98
C VAL A 139 4.53 8.33 -5.03
N THR A 140 4.31 9.56 -5.48
CA THR A 140 5.34 10.58 -5.60
C THR A 140 4.91 11.82 -4.83
N MET A 141 5.77 12.29 -3.93
CA MET A 141 5.68 13.60 -3.30
C MET A 141 6.70 14.53 -3.99
N SER A 142 6.21 15.51 -4.74
CA SER A 142 7.04 16.37 -5.60
C SER A 142 7.38 17.72 -4.96
N GLY A 143 6.55 18.19 -4.01
CA GLY A 143 6.75 19.48 -3.35
C GLY A 143 7.39 19.35 -1.97
N SER A 144 8.27 20.28 -1.62
CA SER A 144 8.82 20.42 -0.26
C SER A 144 8.02 21.38 0.62
N ARG A 145 7.12 22.17 0.02
CA ARG A 145 6.29 23.16 0.69
C ARG A 145 4.90 23.24 0.05
N VAL A 146 3.89 23.46 0.87
CA VAL A 146 2.51 23.77 0.47
C VAL A 146 2.11 25.07 1.14
N ALA A 147 1.74 26.06 0.33
CA ALA A 147 1.25 27.35 0.84
C ALA A 147 -0.03 27.17 1.67
N ALA A 148 -0.22 28.00 2.69
CA ALA A 148 -1.38 27.93 3.58
C ALA A 148 -2.71 27.98 2.80
N ASP A 149 -2.80 28.84 1.77
CA ASP A 149 -3.97 28.97 0.88
C ASP A 149 -4.29 27.69 0.07
N SER A 150 -3.25 26.92 -0.23
CA SER A 150 -3.29 25.70 -1.05
C SER A 150 -3.53 24.46 -0.19
N TYR A 151 -3.47 24.58 1.14
CA TYR A 151 -3.55 23.47 2.07
C TYR A 151 -4.84 22.67 1.93
N ARG A 152 -5.99 23.34 1.76
CA ARG A 152 -7.28 22.66 1.57
C ARG A 152 -7.28 21.77 0.32
N ARG A 153 -6.76 22.28 -0.79
CA ARG A 153 -6.64 21.54 -2.06
C ARG A 153 -5.67 20.36 -1.92
N PHE A 154 -4.52 20.58 -1.29
CA PHE A 154 -3.56 19.52 -1.01
C PHE A 154 -4.18 18.40 -0.15
N ARG A 155 -4.95 18.76 0.88
CA ARG A 155 -5.66 17.78 1.73
C ARG A 155 -6.70 16.97 0.95
N GLN A 156 -7.37 17.58 -0.03
CA GLN A 156 -8.28 16.88 -0.94
C GLN A 156 -7.53 15.94 -1.88
N ALA A 157 -6.37 16.35 -2.40
CA ALA A 157 -5.50 15.51 -3.21
C ALA A 157 -5.00 14.28 -2.43
N LEU A 158 -4.55 14.46 -1.18
CA LEU A 158 -4.20 13.36 -0.27
C LEU A 158 -5.36 12.40 -0.05
N ALA A 159 -6.58 12.92 0.17
CA ALA A 159 -7.77 12.07 0.32
C ALA A 159 -8.11 11.28 -0.96
N ALA A 160 -7.88 11.87 -2.14
CA ALA A 160 -8.08 11.18 -3.41
C ALA A 160 -7.04 10.07 -3.63
N VAL A 161 -5.78 10.32 -3.26
CA VAL A 161 -4.73 9.30 -3.23
C VAL A 161 -5.08 8.17 -2.28
N ASP A 162 -5.48 8.49 -1.04
CA ASP A 162 -5.87 7.49 -0.04
C ASP A 162 -7.04 6.62 -0.53
N ARG A 163 -8.06 7.21 -1.16
CA ARG A 163 -9.18 6.46 -1.75
C ARG A 163 -8.73 5.56 -2.91
N LEU A 164 -7.84 6.04 -3.78
CA LEU A 164 -7.31 5.23 -4.89
C LEU A 164 -6.57 4.01 -4.35
N LEU A 165 -5.70 4.20 -3.36
CA LEU A 165 -4.87 3.12 -2.81
C LEU A 165 -5.66 2.16 -1.90
N ALA A 166 -6.77 2.64 -1.33
CA ALA A 166 -7.73 1.81 -0.59
C ALA A 166 -8.71 1.04 -1.49
N THR A 167 -8.50 1.02 -2.82
CA THR A 167 -9.35 0.25 -3.74
C THR A 167 -9.39 -1.22 -3.30
N PRO A 168 -10.59 -1.77 -3.00
CA PRO A 168 -10.72 -3.13 -2.54
C PRO A 168 -10.52 -4.12 -3.69
N VAL A 169 -9.97 -5.27 -3.37
CA VAL A 169 -9.87 -6.43 -4.25
C VAL A 169 -10.82 -7.49 -3.72
N VAL A 170 -11.62 -8.06 -4.61
CA VAL A 170 -12.59 -9.12 -4.28
C VAL A 170 -12.24 -10.41 -5.01
N LEU A 171 -12.07 -11.49 -4.24
CA LEU A 171 -11.98 -12.85 -4.74
C LEU A 171 -13.31 -13.56 -4.53
N ARG A 172 -13.70 -14.39 -5.49
CA ARG A 172 -14.86 -15.29 -5.37
C ARG A 172 -14.40 -16.71 -5.15
N ALA A 173 -15.13 -17.41 -4.28
CA ALA A 173 -15.00 -18.85 -4.13
C ALA A 173 -15.41 -19.55 -5.44
N PRO A 174 -15.00 -20.81 -5.66
CA PRO A 174 -15.52 -21.60 -6.76
C PRO A 174 -17.04 -21.79 -6.57
N GLY A 175 -17.82 -21.68 -7.65
CA GLY A 175 -19.26 -21.94 -7.60
C GLY A 175 -19.54 -23.40 -7.21
N PRO A 176 -20.75 -23.73 -6.73
CA PRO A 176 -21.12 -25.06 -6.21
C PRO A 176 -21.22 -26.18 -7.28
N GLY A 177 -20.35 -26.19 -8.30
CA GLY A 177 -20.30 -27.21 -9.34
C GLY A 177 -18.93 -27.39 -10.00
N ALA A 178 -17.85 -26.82 -9.44
CA ALA A 178 -16.50 -26.90 -10.02
C ALA A 178 -15.61 -27.96 -9.36
N GLY A 179 -16.22 -29.02 -8.84
CA GLY A 179 -15.53 -30.19 -8.30
C GLY A 179 -16.36 -31.44 -8.58
N SER A 180 -16.15 -32.02 -9.75
CA SER A 180 -16.43 -33.43 -10.06
C SER A 180 -15.15 -34.03 -10.57
#